data_AF-A0A8S3IM54-F1
#
_entry.id   AF-A0A8S3IM54-F1
#
_cell.length_a   1.000
_cell.length_b   1.000
_cell.length_c   1.000
_cell.angle_alpha   90.00
_cell.angle_beta   90.00
_cell.angle_gamma   90.00
#
_symmetry.space_group_name_H-M   'P 1'
#
loop_
_entity.id
_entity.type
_entity.pdbx_description
1 polymer ?
#
loop_
_entity_poly.entity_id
_entity_poly.type
_entity_poly.pdbx_seq_one_letter_code
_entity_poly.pdbx_strand_id
1 'polypeptide(L)'
;MRNDFTHKQHQTEIMNFNEYSNRRQKELIKRHALNQKQFPKNIKIKQTEIKRQYKDAYNTQSHQYKTLKEKIRQDYMHATSSNTREELDSKLKSLKDEQRRKFDTLYIRFEEAVQKMLDQQNIKLNSDQERERNSLNAALAEDHRNLISLQEESYRRMEQQHADERKLLER
;
A
#
# COMPACT_ATOMS: atom_id res chain seq x y z
N MET A 1 -19.89 50.91 12.44
CA MET A 1 -18.47 51.04 12.07
C MET A 1 -17.57 49.96 12.66
N ARG A 2 -17.42 49.81 13.99
CA ARG A 2 -16.50 48.81 14.58
C ARG A 2 -17.01 47.36 14.54
N ASN A 3 -18.32 47.15 14.72
CA ASN A 3 -18.97 45.84 14.50
C ASN A 3 -18.88 45.39 13.04
N ASP A 4 -19.06 46.30 12.07
CA ASP A 4 -18.99 45.98 10.64
C ASP A 4 -17.57 45.56 10.22
N PHE A 5 -16.55 46.19 10.80
CA PHE A 5 -15.15 45.83 10.57
C PHE A 5 -14.85 44.40 11.03
N THR A 6 -15.27 44.04 12.25
CA THR A 6 -15.04 42.68 12.77
C THR A 6 -15.81 41.62 12.00
N HIS A 7 -17.05 41.93 11.58
CA HIS A 7 -17.80 41.02 10.72
C HIS A 7 -17.07 40.76 9.40
N LYS A 8 -16.54 41.82 8.76
CA LYS A 8 -15.74 41.72 7.54
C LYS A 8 -14.42 40.96 7.76
N GLN A 9 -13.78 41.14 8.91
CA GLN A 9 -12.59 40.38 9.30
C GLN A 9 -12.92 38.88 9.39
N HIS A 10 -13.97 38.51 10.12
CA HIS A 10 -14.37 37.10 10.27
C HIS A 10 -14.71 36.46 8.92
N GLN A 11 -15.42 37.18 8.04
CA GLN A 11 -15.68 36.71 6.67
C GLN A 11 -14.38 36.45 5.90
N THR A 12 -13.39 37.34 6.03
CA THR A 12 -12.09 37.20 5.35
C THR A 12 -11.31 35.99 5.87
N GLU A 13 -11.31 35.77 7.19
CA GLU A 13 -10.67 34.61 7.80
C GLU A 13 -11.29 33.29 7.34
N ILE A 14 -12.63 33.22 7.25
CA ILE A 14 -13.34 32.05 6.70
C ILE A 14 -13.00 31.83 5.22
N MET A 15 -12.95 32.89 4.42
CA MET A 15 -12.54 32.80 3.01
C MET A 15 -11.11 32.25 2.89
N ASN A 16 -10.17 32.78 3.67
CA ASN A 16 -8.78 32.33 3.69
C ASN A 16 -8.67 30.86 4.13
N PHE A 17 -9.43 30.45 5.15
CA PHE A 17 -9.50 29.05 5.59
C PHE A 17 -10.00 28.14 4.46
N ASN A 18 -11.07 28.53 3.76
CA ASN A 18 -11.63 27.75 2.65
C ASN A 18 -10.62 27.61 1.50
N GLU A 19 -9.91 28.67 1.14
CA GLU A 19 -8.85 28.62 0.12
C GLU A 19 -7.69 27.71 0.54
N TYR A 20 -7.24 27.83 1.79
CA TYR A 20 -6.21 26.97 2.36
C TYR A 20 -6.63 25.50 2.33
N SER A 21 -7.82 25.18 2.84
CA SER A 21 -8.42 23.84 2.86
C SER A 21 -8.48 23.24 1.46
N ASN A 22 -9.01 24.00 0.49
CA ASN A 22 -9.08 23.58 -0.92
C ASN A 22 -7.69 23.32 -1.52
N ARG A 23 -6.70 24.16 -1.21
CA ARG A 23 -5.33 23.96 -1.67
C ARG A 23 -4.74 22.67 -1.10
N ARG A 24 -4.89 22.42 0.21
CA ARG A 24 -4.41 21.20 0.86
C ARG A 24 -5.07 19.94 0.29
N GLN A 25 -6.37 19.99 0.01
CA GLN A 25 -7.08 18.89 -0.61
C GLN A 25 -6.57 18.60 -2.03
N LYS A 26 -6.33 19.65 -2.83
CA LYS A 26 -5.74 19.51 -4.18
C LYS A 26 -4.33 18.94 -4.16
N GLU A 27 -3.50 19.38 -3.22
CA GLU A 27 -2.15 18.84 -3.02
C GLU A 27 -2.19 17.34 -2.69
N LEU A 28 -3.12 16.92 -1.82
CA LEU A 28 -3.32 15.51 -1.47
C LEU A 28 -3.71 14.68 -2.70
N ILE A 29 -4.71 15.14 -3.47
CA ILE A 29 -5.14 14.47 -4.71
C ILE A 29 -3.98 14.34 -5.69
N LYS A 30 -3.19 15.41 -5.86
CA LYS A 30 -2.04 15.41 -6.78
C LYS A 30 -0.99 14.39 -6.33
N ARG A 31 -0.71 14.30 -5.02
CA ARG A 31 0.18 13.28 -4.44
C ARG A 31 -0.36 11.86 -4.70
N HIS A 32 -1.65 11.62 -4.45
CA HIS A 32 -2.27 10.31 -4.68
C HIS A 32 -2.22 9.88 -6.15
N ALA A 33 -2.47 10.81 -7.07
CA ALA A 33 -2.35 10.56 -8.51
C ALA A 33 -0.91 10.21 -8.92
N LEU A 34 0.10 10.87 -8.34
CA LEU A 34 1.50 10.52 -8.59
C LEU A 34 1.84 9.12 -8.06
N ASN A 35 1.37 8.77 -6.85
CA ASN A 35 1.55 7.44 -6.29
C ASN A 35 0.91 6.36 -7.18
N GLN A 36 -0.30 6.59 -7.68
CA GLN A 36 -0.97 5.68 -8.61
C GLN A 36 -0.21 5.54 -9.94
N LYS A 37 0.37 6.62 -10.46
CA LYS A 37 1.22 6.55 -11.67
C LYS A 37 2.50 5.74 -11.46
N GLN A 38 3.10 5.82 -10.26
CA GLN A 38 4.31 5.06 -9.93
C GLN A 38 4.02 3.61 -9.55
N PHE A 39 2.79 3.31 -9.13
CA PHE A 39 2.39 2.00 -8.64
C PHE A 39 2.71 0.84 -9.62
N PRO A 40 2.38 0.89 -10.93
CA PRO A 40 2.72 -0.17 -11.87
C PRO A 40 4.22 -0.44 -11.99
N LYS A 41 5.06 0.60 -11.88
CA LYS A 41 6.52 0.46 -11.92
C LYS A 41 7.03 -0.31 -10.71
N ASN A 42 6.53 0.01 -9.53
CA ASN A 42 6.91 -0.67 -8.29
C ASN A 42 6.44 -2.13 -8.29
N ILE A 43 5.23 -2.40 -8.82
CA ILE A 43 4.73 -3.75 -9.04
C ILE A 43 5.66 -4.55 -9.98
N LYS A 44 6.06 -3.96 -11.11
CA LYS A 44 6.93 -4.63 -12.08
C LYS A 44 8.27 -5.07 -11.48
N ILE A 45 8.87 -4.24 -10.63
CA ILE A 45 10.11 -4.58 -9.92
C ILE A 45 9.89 -5.82 -9.03
N LYS A 46 8.84 -5.83 -8.21
CA LYS A 46 8.51 -6.97 -7.34
C LYS A 46 8.16 -8.23 -8.13
N GLN A 47 7.41 -8.11 -9.23
CA GLN A 47 7.12 -9.23 -10.12
C GLN A 47 8.39 -9.83 -10.74
N THR A 48 9.37 -8.98 -11.08
CA THR A 48 10.64 -9.45 -11.64
C THR A 48 11.42 -10.27 -10.62
N GLU A 49 11.41 -9.86 -9.36
CA GLU A 49 12.02 -10.61 -8.27
C GLU A 49 11.35 -11.97 -8.03
N ILE A 50 10.01 -12.01 -8.01
CA ILE A 50 9.26 -13.28 -7.88
C ILE A 50 9.56 -14.21 -9.07
N LYS A 51 9.63 -13.68 -10.29
CA LYS A 51 10.02 -14.44 -11.49
C LYS A 51 11.44 -14.99 -11.39
N ARG A 52 12.38 -14.22 -10.83
CA ARG A 52 13.76 -14.64 -10.60
C ARG A 52 13.79 -15.84 -9.64
N GLN A 53 13.11 -15.73 -8.50
CA GLN A 53 13.01 -16.80 -7.51
C GLN A 53 12.40 -18.08 -8.09
N TYR A 54 11.33 -17.96 -8.89
CA TYR A 54 10.75 -19.10 -9.61
C TYR A 54 11.76 -19.74 -10.57
N LYS A 55 12.47 -18.94 -11.37
CA LYS A 55 13.48 -19.44 -12.30
C LYS A 55 14.61 -20.18 -11.59
N ASP A 56 15.10 -19.64 -10.47
CA ASP A 56 16.17 -20.23 -9.69
C ASP A 56 15.74 -21.58 -9.07
N ALA A 57 14.51 -21.64 -8.54
CA ALA A 57 13.93 -22.88 -8.04
C ALA A 57 13.70 -23.91 -9.16
N TYR A 58 13.23 -23.46 -10.33
CA TYR A 58 13.01 -24.32 -11.50
C TYR A 58 14.34 -24.94 -11.99
N ASN A 59 15.40 -24.13 -12.08
CA ASN A 59 16.73 -24.59 -12.48
C ASN A 59 17.31 -25.58 -11.47
N THR A 60 17.15 -25.30 -10.18
CA THR A 60 17.58 -26.20 -9.11
C THR A 60 16.87 -27.55 -9.22
N GLN A 61 15.54 -27.55 -9.36
CA GLN A 61 14.75 -28.77 -9.53
C GLN A 61 15.12 -29.55 -10.81
N SER A 62 15.40 -28.83 -11.90
CA SER A 62 15.89 -29.42 -13.15
C SER A 62 17.25 -30.10 -12.99
N HIS A 63 18.18 -29.46 -12.27
CA HIS A 63 19.50 -30.03 -12.00
C HIS A 63 19.40 -31.25 -11.09
N GLN A 64 18.66 -31.16 -9.99
CA GLN A 64 18.45 -32.27 -9.06
C GLN A 64 17.86 -33.51 -9.74
N TYR A 65 16.87 -33.33 -10.62
CA TYR A 65 16.32 -34.44 -11.41
C TYR A 65 17.39 -35.12 -12.27
N LYS A 66 18.23 -34.34 -12.99
CA LYS A 66 19.30 -34.90 -13.81
C LYS A 66 20.31 -35.69 -12.96
N THR A 67 20.73 -35.13 -11.83
CA THR A 67 21.66 -35.79 -10.91
C THR A 67 21.08 -37.08 -10.32
N LEU A 68 19.83 -37.06 -9.88
CA LEU A 68 19.16 -38.26 -9.35
C LEU A 68 18.95 -39.32 -10.43
N LYS A 69 18.58 -38.92 -11.64
CA LYS A 69 18.40 -39.83 -12.77
C LYS A 69 19.72 -40.53 -13.12
N GLU A 70 20.81 -39.79 -13.13
CA GLU A 70 22.15 -40.34 -13.39
C GLU A 70 22.57 -41.31 -12.28
N LYS A 71 22.38 -40.91 -11.01
CA LYS A 71 22.66 -41.78 -9.87
C LYS A 71 21.90 -43.11 -9.94
N ILE A 72 20.59 -43.08 -10.23
CA ILE A 72 19.78 -44.30 -10.37
C ILE A 72 20.34 -45.24 -11.45
N ARG A 73 20.86 -44.69 -12.56
CA ARG A 73 21.48 -45.49 -13.63
C ARG A 73 22.82 -46.08 -13.20
N GLN A 74 23.65 -45.29 -12.53
CA GLN A 74 24.94 -45.76 -11.99
C GLN A 74 24.72 -46.85 -10.94
N ASP A 75 23.81 -46.65 -10.00
CA ASP A 75 23.45 -47.64 -8.97
C ASP A 75 22.97 -48.96 -9.61
N TYR A 76 22.21 -48.89 -10.72
CA TYR A 76 21.82 -50.06 -11.48
C TYR A 76 23.02 -50.77 -12.14
N MET A 77 23.95 -50.02 -12.74
CA MET A 77 25.15 -50.60 -13.37
C MET A 77 26.09 -51.28 -12.37
N HIS A 78 26.18 -50.75 -11.14
CA HIS A 78 27.06 -51.28 -10.09
C HIS A 78 26.44 -52.43 -9.29
N ALA A 79 25.15 -52.72 -9.47
CA ALA A 79 24.49 -53.82 -8.78
C ALA A 79 24.94 -55.18 -9.34
N THR A 80 25.65 -55.95 -8.52
CA THR A 80 26.22 -57.26 -8.88
C THR A 80 25.22 -58.41 -8.83
N SER A 81 24.02 -58.23 -8.28
CA SER A 81 22.93 -59.21 -8.34
C SER A 81 21.59 -58.57 -7.89
N SER A 82 20.47 -59.09 -8.40
CA SER A 82 19.05 -58.81 -8.06
C SER A 82 18.31 -57.67 -8.78
N ASN A 83 18.93 -56.59 -9.24
CA ASN A 83 18.17 -55.51 -9.90
C ASN A 83 17.69 -55.92 -11.30
N THR A 84 16.38 -55.84 -11.55
CA THR A 84 15.81 -56.12 -12.89
C THR A 84 15.71 -54.85 -13.74
N ARG A 85 15.66 -55.00 -15.07
CA ARG A 85 15.45 -53.87 -15.99
C ARG A 85 14.12 -53.15 -15.71
N GLU A 86 13.09 -53.92 -15.34
CA GLU A 86 11.76 -53.40 -14.98
C GLU A 86 11.79 -52.52 -13.73
N GLU A 87 12.56 -52.89 -12.71
CA GLU A 87 12.74 -52.07 -11.50
C GLU A 87 13.41 -50.72 -11.82
N LEU A 88 14.41 -50.72 -12.71
CA LEU A 88 15.04 -49.48 -13.18
C LEU A 88 14.02 -48.59 -13.90
N ASP A 89 13.23 -49.14 -14.82
CA ASP A 89 12.23 -48.37 -15.56
C ASP A 89 11.12 -47.84 -14.63
N SER A 90 10.71 -48.63 -13.63
CA SER A 90 9.77 -48.21 -12.60
C SER A 90 10.30 -47.05 -11.76
N LYS A 91 11.56 -47.13 -11.28
CA LYS A 91 12.22 -46.05 -10.52
C LYS A 91 12.35 -44.77 -11.35
N LEU A 92 12.73 -44.88 -12.63
CA LEU A 92 12.85 -43.74 -13.53
C LEU A 92 11.50 -43.09 -13.84
N LYS A 93 10.44 -43.89 -14.00
CA LYS A 93 9.07 -43.39 -14.17
C LYS A 93 8.62 -42.64 -12.93
N SER A 94 8.77 -43.23 -11.74
CA SER A 94 8.45 -42.58 -10.46
C SER A 94 9.19 -41.26 -10.28
N LEU A 95 10.50 -41.20 -10.60
CA LEU A 95 11.28 -39.97 -10.54
C LEU A 95 10.76 -38.89 -11.50
N LYS A 96 10.31 -39.26 -12.70
CA LYS A 96 9.72 -38.33 -13.68
C LYS A 96 8.36 -37.80 -13.21
N ASP A 97 7.53 -38.67 -12.65
CA ASP A 97 6.22 -38.28 -12.12
C ASP A 97 6.40 -37.33 -10.92
N GLU A 98 7.35 -37.61 -10.04
CA GLU A 98 7.71 -36.73 -8.92
C GLU A 98 8.26 -35.38 -9.40
N GLN A 99 9.10 -35.38 -10.44
CA GLN A 99 9.58 -34.14 -11.07
C GLN A 99 8.41 -33.30 -11.58
N ARG A 100 7.44 -33.92 -12.26
CA ARG A 100 6.24 -33.22 -12.77
C ARG A 100 5.44 -32.60 -11.63
N ARG A 101 5.13 -33.38 -10.58
CA ARG A 101 4.42 -32.87 -9.39
C ARG A 101 5.14 -31.69 -8.74
N LYS A 102 6.48 -31.74 -8.66
CA LYS A 102 7.29 -30.65 -8.11
C LYS A 102 7.23 -29.39 -8.98
N PHE A 103 7.27 -29.52 -10.31
CA PHE A 103 7.09 -28.37 -11.19
C PHE A 103 5.69 -27.78 -11.13
N ASP A 104 4.65 -28.62 -11.09
CA ASP A 104 3.26 -28.17 -10.92
C ASP A 104 3.10 -27.40 -9.61
N THR A 105 3.64 -27.93 -8.50
CA THR A 105 3.65 -27.25 -7.19
C THR A 105 4.41 -25.93 -7.25
N LEU A 106 5.57 -25.90 -7.91
CA LEU A 106 6.38 -24.69 -8.03
C LEU A 106 5.66 -23.60 -8.84
N TYR A 107 4.94 -23.99 -9.89
CA TYR A 107 4.15 -23.08 -10.70
C TYR A 107 2.97 -22.50 -9.91
N ILE A 108 2.22 -23.34 -9.18
CA ILE A 108 1.13 -22.89 -8.29
C ILE A 108 1.64 -21.86 -7.27
N ARG A 109 2.76 -22.17 -6.60
CA ARG A 109 3.38 -21.24 -5.63
C ARG A 109 3.80 -19.91 -6.28
N PHE A 110 4.28 -19.95 -7.52
CA PHE A 110 4.63 -18.74 -8.26
C PHE A 110 3.40 -17.88 -8.55
N GLU A 111 2.30 -18.48 -9.03
CA GLU A 111 1.04 -17.77 -9.27
C GLU A 111 0.47 -17.18 -7.97
N GLU A 112 0.43 -17.97 -6.90
CA GLU A 112 0.01 -17.50 -5.57
C GLU A 112 0.87 -16.34 -5.07
N ALA A 113 2.20 -16.41 -5.24
CA ALA A 113 3.11 -15.35 -4.80
C ALA A 113 2.87 -14.05 -5.59
N VAL A 114 2.64 -14.14 -6.91
CA VAL A 114 2.31 -12.98 -7.73
C VAL A 114 0.98 -12.37 -7.29
N GLN A 115 -0.06 -13.18 -7.13
CA GLN A 115 -1.39 -12.72 -6.74
C GLN A 115 -1.37 -12.08 -5.35
N LYS A 116 -0.81 -12.77 -4.36
CA LYS A 116 -0.67 -12.27 -3.00
C LYS A 116 0.09 -10.93 -2.95
N MET A 117 1.18 -10.81 -3.72
CA MET A 117 1.93 -9.57 -3.80
C MET A 117 1.09 -8.44 -4.38
N LEU A 118 0.35 -8.67 -5.47
CA LEU A 118 -0.54 -7.68 -6.07
C LEU A 118 -1.62 -7.21 -5.09
N ASP A 119 -2.30 -8.15 -4.45
CA ASP A 119 -3.37 -7.85 -3.49
C ASP A 119 -2.85 -7.04 -2.30
N GLN A 120 -1.71 -7.46 -1.73
CA GLN A 120 -1.07 -6.72 -0.65
C GLN A 120 -0.69 -5.29 -1.05
N GLN A 121 -0.18 -5.09 -2.26
CA GLN A 121 0.20 -3.75 -2.73
C GLN A 121 -1.03 -2.88 -2.99
N ASN A 122 -2.11 -3.43 -3.56
CA ASN A 122 -3.35 -2.71 -3.78
C ASN A 122 -4.00 -2.28 -2.46
N ILE A 123 -4.14 -3.22 -1.52
CA ILE A 123 -4.69 -2.95 -0.19
C ILE A 123 -3.86 -1.88 0.52
N LYS A 124 -2.53 -2.00 0.48
CA LYS A 124 -1.64 -1.02 1.11
C LYS A 124 -1.81 0.37 0.51
N LEU A 125 -1.82 0.50 -0.82
CA LEU A 125 -2.00 1.80 -1.47
C LEU A 125 -3.33 2.44 -1.07
N ASN A 126 -4.43 1.69 -1.13
CA ASN A 126 -5.76 2.20 -0.79
C ASN A 126 -5.86 2.60 0.69
N SER A 127 -5.35 1.75 1.60
CA SER A 127 -5.33 2.03 3.03
C SER A 127 -4.49 3.26 3.37
N ASP A 128 -3.32 3.42 2.74
CA ASP A 128 -2.46 4.58 2.95
C ASP A 128 -3.17 5.87 2.46
N GLN A 129 -3.79 5.83 1.28
CA GLN A 129 -4.53 6.97 0.72
C GLN A 129 -5.75 7.34 1.58
N GLU A 130 -6.52 6.35 2.02
CA GLU A 130 -7.68 6.57 2.89
C GLU A 130 -7.27 7.18 4.24
N ARG A 131 -6.21 6.66 4.86
CA ARG A 131 -5.68 7.19 6.13
C ARG A 131 -5.25 8.64 5.98
N GLU A 132 -4.51 8.99 4.92
CA GLU A 132 -4.08 10.37 4.68
C GLU A 132 -5.26 11.31 4.47
N ARG A 133 -6.29 10.88 3.71
CA ARG A 133 -7.51 11.66 3.51
C ARG A 133 -8.26 11.89 4.82
N ASN A 134 -8.44 10.84 5.61
CA ASN A 134 -9.15 10.93 6.89
C ASN A 134 -8.39 11.85 7.87
N SER A 135 -7.07 11.73 7.92
CA SER A 135 -6.22 12.60 8.74
C SER A 135 -6.29 14.06 8.31
N LEU A 136 -6.24 14.34 7.00
CA LEU A 136 -6.36 15.71 6.50
C LEU A 136 -7.75 16.29 6.81
N ASN A 137 -8.81 15.53 6.58
CA ASN A 137 -10.17 15.97 6.88
C ASN A 137 -10.37 16.26 8.37
N ALA A 138 -9.83 15.40 9.25
CA ALA A 138 -9.90 15.60 10.69
C ALA A 138 -9.17 16.89 11.12
N ALA A 139 -7.95 17.10 10.60
CA ALA A 139 -7.17 18.30 10.88
C ALA A 139 -7.87 19.58 10.39
N LEU A 140 -8.39 19.58 9.15
CA LEU A 140 -9.12 20.72 8.61
C LEU A 140 -10.41 21.00 9.39
N ALA A 141 -11.12 19.97 9.83
CA ALA A 141 -12.32 20.13 10.65
C ALA A 141 -11.99 20.70 12.03
N GLU A 142 -10.85 20.33 12.62
CA GLU A 142 -10.35 20.89 13.87
C GLU A 142 -9.94 22.35 13.71
N ASP A 143 -9.15 22.67 12.68
CA ASP A 143 -8.75 24.04 12.36
C ASP A 143 -9.97 24.96 12.16
N HIS A 144 -11.02 24.47 11.49
CA HIS A 144 -12.26 25.21 11.30
C HIS A 144 -13.00 25.48 12.62
N ARG A 145 -13.09 24.46 13.49
CA ARG A 145 -13.72 24.63 14.83
C ARG A 145 -12.95 25.64 15.66
N ASN A 146 -11.61 25.57 15.65
CA ASN A 146 -10.76 26.50 16.36
C ASN A 146 -10.94 27.93 15.84
N LEU A 147 -11.02 28.11 14.51
CA LEU A 147 -11.29 29.41 13.91
C LEU A 147 -12.63 29.99 14.37
N ILE A 148 -13.71 29.21 14.32
CA ILE A 148 -15.03 29.66 14.78
C ILE A 148 -14.98 30.04 16.27
N SER A 149 -14.36 29.23 17.12
CA SER A 149 -14.22 29.52 18.55
C SER A 149 -13.50 30.85 18.79
N LEU A 150 -12.42 31.11 18.06
CA LEU A 150 -11.66 32.36 18.17
C LEU A 150 -12.47 33.58 17.69
N GLN A 151 -13.28 33.41 16.64
CA GLN A 151 -14.19 34.45 16.16
C GLN A 151 -15.29 34.77 17.18
N GLU A 152 -15.87 33.74 17.81
CA GLU A 152 -16.87 33.90 18.86
C GLU A 152 -16.29 34.59 20.11
N GLU A 153 -15.08 34.24 20.52
CA GLU A 153 -14.38 34.93 21.61
C GLU A 153 -14.06 36.38 21.28
N SER A 154 -13.60 36.66 20.06
CA SER A 154 -13.34 38.01 19.57
C SER A 154 -14.62 38.86 19.60
N TYR A 155 -15.73 38.30 19.11
CA TYR A 155 -17.03 38.95 19.12
C TYR A 155 -17.51 39.27 20.55
N ARG A 156 -17.45 38.28 21.47
CA ARG A 156 -17.82 38.47 22.88
C ARG A 156 -17.00 39.55 23.57
N ARG A 157 -15.67 39.57 23.36
CA ARG A 157 -14.79 40.61 23.91
C ARG A 157 -15.18 42.01 23.44
N MET A 158 -15.54 42.14 22.15
CA MET A 158 -15.96 43.41 21.58
C MET A 158 -17.30 43.88 22.15
N GLU A 159 -18.29 42.98 22.26
CA GLU A 159 -19.60 43.32 22.85
C GLU A 159 -19.46 43.79 24.30
N GLN A 160 -18.61 43.12 25.09
CA GLN A 160 -18.32 43.51 26.45
C GLN A 160 -17.69 44.91 26.51
N GLN A 161 -16.66 45.17 25.68
CA GLN A 161 -16.04 46.50 25.59
C GLN A 161 -17.08 47.58 25.23
N HIS A 162 -17.95 47.30 24.25
CA HIS A 162 -19.02 48.23 23.86
C HIS A 162 -20.07 48.45 24.95
N ALA A 163 -20.37 47.45 25.77
CA ALA A 163 -21.28 47.59 26.90
C ALA A 163 -20.67 48.47 28.00
N ASP A 164 -19.38 48.29 28.28
CA ASP A 164 -18.66 49.06 29.29
C ASP A 164 -18.46 50.54 28.84
N GLU A 165 -18.13 50.77 27.57
CA GLU A 165 -18.05 52.12 26.98
C GLU A 165 -19.39 52.86 27.06
N ARG A 166 -20.52 52.18 26.79
CA ARG A 166 -21.86 52.77 26.93
C ARG A 166 -22.19 53.16 28.36
N LYS A 167 -21.91 52.28 29.33
CA LYS A 167 -22.11 52.58 30.76
C LYS A 167 -21.28 53.77 31.24
N LEU A 168 -20.10 53.99 30.65
CA LEU A 168 -19.25 55.13 30.99
C LEU A 168 -19.79 56.46 30.43
N LEU A 169 -20.43 56.43 29.25
CA LEU A 169 -21.03 57.60 28.59
C LEU A 169 -22.40 58.00 29.18
N GLU A 170 -23.07 57.09 29.88
CA GLU A 170 -24.36 57.32 30.56
C GLU A 170 -24.21 57.89 31.99
N ARG A 171 -22.98 58.07 32.48
CA ARG A 171 -22.65 58.70 33.77
C ARG A 171 -22.21 60.14 33.60
#